data_AF-A0A4R1KNJ2-F1
#
_entry.id   AF-A0A4R1KNJ2-F1
#
_cell.length_a   1.000
_cell.length_b   1.000
_cell.length_c   1.000
_cell.angle_alpha   90.00
_cell.angle_beta   90.00
_cell.angle_gamma   90.00
#
_symmetry.space_group_name_H-M   'P 1'
#
loop_
_entity.id
_entity.type
_entity.pdbx_description
1 polymer ?
#
loop_
_entity_poly.entity_id
_entity_poly.type
_entity_poly.pdbx_seq_one_letter_code
_entity_poly.pdbx_strand_id
1 'polypeptide(L)' 'MRRLKLIWDFRGPAGKKTAEHHLTHLKEYIELEKLDVIITGTEELNDMHSIAYLVVDEDKMKPIRDALRPHRGQVYQS' A
#
# COMPACT_ATOMS: atom_id res chain seq x y z
N MET A 1 -15.43 11.62 -2.99
CA MET A 1 -14.51 11.65 -1.82
C MET A 1 -13.09 11.50 -2.33
N ARG A 2 -12.13 12.20 -1.72
CA ARG A 2 -10.72 12.09 -2.08
C ARG A 2 -10.17 10.77 -1.56
N ARG A 3 -9.37 10.08 -2.38
CA ARG A 3 -8.67 8.85 -1.98
C ARG A 3 -7.18 9.11 -1.86
N LEU A 4 -6.53 8.39 -0.96
CA LEU A 4 -5.10 8.48 -0.71
C LEU A 4 -4.44 7.12 -0.94
N LYS A 5 -3.33 7.12 -1.69
CA LYS A 5 -2.47 5.94 -1.92
C LYS A 5 -1.37 5.93 -0.86
N LEU A 6 -1.42 4.97 0.06
CA LEU A 6 -0.38 4.67 1.03
C LEU A 6 0.62 3.72 0.37
N ILE A 7 1.92 4.03 0.49
CA ILE A 7 2.97 3.39 -0.32
C ILE A 7 4.10 2.90 0.59
N TRP A 8 4.54 1.67 0.33
CA TRP A 8 5.75 1.07 0.85
C TRP A 8 6.75 0.88 -0.29
N ASP A 9 7.89 1.56 -0.18
CA ASP A 9 8.99 1.49 -1.13
C ASP A 9 9.98 0.38 -0.76
N PHE A 10 10.23 -0.55 -1.68
CA PHE A 10 11.20 -1.63 -1.55
C PHE A 10 12.28 -1.48 -2.63
N ARG A 11 13.53 -1.26 -2.21
CA ARG A 11 14.66 -1.03 -3.13
C ARG A 11 15.63 -2.21 -3.12
N GLY A 12 16.29 -2.39 -4.26
CA GLY A 12 17.27 -3.45 -4.47
C GLY A 12 16.72 -4.64 -5.26
N PRO A 13 17.59 -5.62 -5.58
CA PRO A 13 17.27 -6.73 -6.49
C PRO A 13 16.19 -7.68 -5.95
N ALA A 14 15.94 -7.66 -4.64
CA ALA A 14 14.87 -8.43 -4.01
C ALA A 14 13.56 -7.63 -3.83
N GLY A 15 13.55 -6.34 -4.21
CA GLY A 15 12.46 -5.40 -3.92
C GLY A 15 11.10 -5.89 -4.43
N LYS A 16 11.06 -6.49 -5.62
CA LYS A 16 9.86 -7.08 -6.20
C LYS A 16 9.24 -8.16 -5.32
N LYS A 17 10.04 -9.16 -4.95
CA LYS A 17 9.58 -10.27 -4.08
C LYS A 17 9.14 -9.76 -2.70
N THR A 18 9.84 -8.75 -2.16
CA THR A 18 9.44 -8.13 -0.89
C THR A 18 8.11 -7.39 -1.03
N ALA A 19 7.89 -6.66 -2.12
CA ALA A 19 6.62 -5.99 -2.40
C ALA A 19 5.46 -6.99 -2.52
N GLU A 20 5.66 -8.08 -3.26
CA GLU A 20 4.67 -9.16 -3.43
C GLU A 20 4.31 -9.81 -2.08
N HIS A 21 5.32 -10.12 -1.25
CA HIS A 21 5.10 -10.65 0.09
C HIS A 21 4.36 -9.64 0.99
N HIS A 22 4.72 -8.36 0.90
CA HIS A 22 4.06 -7.30 1.65
C HIS A 22 2.60 -7.11 1.23
N LEU A 23 2.27 -7.29 -0.05
CA LEU A 23 0.89 -7.26 -0.54
C LEU A 23 0.03 -8.36 0.10
N THR A 24 0.59 -9.55 0.35
CA THR A 24 -0.11 -10.62 1.08
C THR A 24 -0.50 -10.14 2.49
N HIS A 25 0.43 -9.55 3.24
CA HIS A 25 0.15 -8.97 4.56
C HIS A 25 -0.90 -7.86 4.52
N LEU A 26 -0.86 -7.01 3.49
CA LEU A 26 -1.88 -5.97 3.31
C LEU A 26 -3.27 -6.58 3.08
N LYS A 27 -3.38 -7.66 2.30
CA LYS A 27 -4.65 -8.36 2.08
C LYS A 27 -5.18 -9.01 3.36
N GLU A 28 -4.31 -9.66 4.14
CA GLU A 28 -4.66 -10.22 5.44
C GLU A 28 -5.17 -9.13 6.40
N TYR A 29 -4.51 -7.97 6.43
CA TYR A 29 -4.96 -6.84 7.24
C TYR A 29 -6.34 -6.30 6.80
N ILE A 30 -6.58 -6.17 5.49
CA ILE A 30 -7.88 -5.76 4.95
C ILE A 30 -8.98 -6.71 5.41
N GLU A 31 -8.73 -8.03 5.36
CA GLU A 31 -9.69 -9.05 5.78
C GLU A 31 -9.93 -9.03 7.31
N LEU A 32 -8.86 -8.94 8.10
CA LEU A 32 -8.94 -8.93 9.57
C LEU A 32 -9.69 -7.71 10.10
N GLU A 33 -9.38 -6.53 9.57
CA GLU A 33 -10.00 -5.26 9.97
C GLU A 33 -11.32 -4.98 9.22
N LYS A 34 -11.74 -5.89 8.32
CA LYS A 34 -12.94 -5.77 7.47
C LYS A 34 -13.00 -4.43 6.75
N LEU A 35 -11.86 -3.99 6.24
CA LEU A 35 -11.77 -2.73 5.54
C LEU A 35 -12.47 -2.84 4.20
N ASP A 36 -13.37 -1.91 3.93
CA ASP A 36 -13.95 -1.71 2.61
C ASP A 36 -12.91 -1.02 1.71
N VAL A 37 -11.89 -1.78 1.30
CA VAL A 37 -10.80 -1.32 0.44
C VAL A 37 -10.81 -2.12 -0.85
N ILE A 38 -10.93 -1.39 -1.96
CA ILE A 38 -11.13 -1.95 -3.29
C ILE A 38 -9.80 -2.03 -4.07
N ILE A 39 -8.81 -1.21 -3.71
CA ILE A 39 -7.62 -0.99 -4.52
C ILE A 39 -6.36 -1.19 -3.68
N THR A 40 -5.64 -2.27 -3.96
CA THR A 40 -4.34 -2.63 -3.38
C THR A 40 -3.51 -3.36 -4.43
N GLY A 41 -2.19 -3.30 -4.34
CA GLY A 41 -1.35 -3.95 -5.34
C GLY A 41 0.14 -3.73 -5.13
N THR A 42 0.90 -4.17 -6.13
CA THR A 42 2.33 -3.87 -6.27
C THR A 42 2.57 -3.24 -7.62
N GLU A 43 3.60 -2.40 -7.70
CA GLU A 43 4.09 -1.81 -8.95
C GLU A 43 5.61 -1.94 -8.97
N GLU A 44 6.16 -2.43 -10.07
CA GLU A 44 7.59 -2.39 -10.32
C GLU A 44 7.90 -1.09 -11.07
N LEU A 45 8.55 -0.14 -10.39
CA LEU A 45 8.87 1.17 -10.98
C LEU A 45 10.12 1.06 -11.87
N ASN A 46 11.05 0.19 -11.49
CA ASN A 46 12.20 -0.28 -12.26
C ASN A 46 12.80 -1.53 -11.57
N ASP A 47 13.81 -2.13 -12.20
CA ASP A 47 14.50 -3.35 -11.72
C ASP A 47 15.05 -3.27 -10.28
N MET A 48 15.27 -2.06 -9.76
CA MET A 48 15.84 -1.81 -8.44
C MET A 48 14.86 -1.15 -7.47
N HIS A 49 13.59 -0.97 -7.85
CA HIS A 49 12.60 -0.31 -7.02
C HIS A 49 11.19 -0.81 -7.35
N SER A 50 10.61 -1.50 -6.38
CA SER A 50 9.21 -1.91 -6.41
C SER A 50 8.46 -1.30 -5.23
N ILE A 51 7.15 -1.15 -5.37
CA ILE A 51 6.29 -0.67 -4.31
C ILE A 51 5.15 -1.65 -4.04
N ALA A 52 4.67 -1.67 -2.80
CA ALA A 52 3.33 -2.13 -2.47
C ALA A 52 2.49 -0.92 -2.07
N TYR A 53 1.18 -0.97 -2.33
CA TYR A 53 0.31 0.14 -2.00
C TYR A 53 -1.09 -0.28 -1.59
N LEU A 54 -1.72 0.58 -0.80
CA LEU A 54 -3.10 0.48 -0.37
C LEU A 54 -3.78 1.83 -0.62
N VAL A 55 -4.93 1.83 -1.32
CA VAL A 55 -5.70 3.05 -1.54
C VAL A 55 -6.92 3.06 -0.63
N VAL A 56 -7.08 4.13 0.12
CA VAL A 56 -8.12 4.29 1.14
C VAL A 56 -8.82 5.63 0.96
N ASP A 57 -10.05 5.74 1.46
CA ASP A 57 -10.72 7.03 1.59
C ASP A 57 -9.99 7.92 2.61
N GLU A 58 -9.98 9.24 2.37
CA GLU A 58 -9.21 10.20 3.18
C GLU A 58 -9.61 10.21 4.67
N ASP A 59 -10.87 9.93 4.98
CA ASP A 59 -11.40 9.84 6.35
C ASP A 59 -10.87 8.60 7.10
N LYS A 60 -10.64 7.48 6.39
CA LYS A 60 -10.08 6.25 6.93
C LYS A 60 -8.55 6.25 6.98
N MET A 61 -7.89 7.24 6.36
CA MET A 61 -6.44 7.19 6.16
C MET A 61 -5.62 7.25 7.45
N LYS A 62 -5.94 8.15 8.38
CA LYS A 62 -5.13 8.35 9.60
C LYS A 62 -4.94 7.07 10.43
N PRO A 63 -6.01 6.35 10.85
CA PRO A 63 -5.84 5.14 11.66
C PRO A 63 -5.05 4.05 10.92
N ILE A 64 -5.29 3.87 9.62
CA ILE A 64 -4.59 2.87 8.80
C ILE A 64 -3.10 3.22 8.67
N ARG A 65 -2.77 4.50 8.43
CA ARG A 65 -1.39 4.98 8.39
C ARG A 65 -0.69 4.74 9.72
N ASP A 66 -1.33 5.05 10.83
CA ASP A 66 -0.71 4.96 12.16
C ASP A 66 -0.46 3.49 12.54
N ALA A 67 -1.34 2.58 12.12
CA ALA A 67 -1.18 1.13 12.29
C ALA A 67 -0.09 0.53 11.38
N LEU A 68 -0.13 0.82 10.08
CA LEU A 68 0.70 0.13 9.08
C LEU A 68 2.01 0.85 8.74
N ARG A 69 2.14 2.13 9.10
CA ARG A 69 3.34 2.96 8.94
C ARG A 69 3.93 2.92 7.52
N PRO A 70 3.18 3.34 6.49
CA PRO A 70 3.71 3.46 5.13
C PRO A 70 4.89 4.44 5.06
N HIS A 71 5.78 4.24 4.09
CA HIS A 71 6.90 5.16 3.86
C HIS A 71 6.43 6.54 3.40
N ARG A 72 5.36 6.58 2.59
CA ARG A 72 4.76 7.82 2.09
C ARG A 72 3.29 7.64 1.72
N GLY A 73 2.59 8.77 1.61
CA GLY A 73 1.23 8.85 1.09
C GLY A 73 1.13 9.89 -0.02
N GLN A 74 0.25 9.65 -0.99
CA GLN A 74 -0.05 10.61 -2.06
C GLN A 74 -1.53 10.63 -2.39
N VAL A 75 -1.98 11.68 -3.08
CA VAL A 75 -3.34 11.70 -3.63
C VAL A 75 -3.46 10.61 -4.68
N TYR A 76 -4.49 9.78 -4.57
CA TYR A 76 -4.81 8.81 -5.61
C TYR A 76 -5.54 9.53 -6.75
N GLN A 77 -4.88 9.63 -7.89
CA GLN A 77 -5.47 10.11 -9.13
C GLN A 77 -5.91 8.87 -9.94
N SER A 78 -7.21 8.80 -10.19
CA SER A 78 -7.85 7.76 -11.01
C SER A 78 -7.60 7.98 -12.49
#